data_AF-A0A6P6V894-F1
#
_entry.id   AF-A0A6P6V894-F1
#
_cell.length_a   1.000
_cell.length_b   1.000
_cell.length_c   1.000
_cell.angle_alpha   90.00
_cell.angle_beta   90.00
_cell.angle_gamma   90.00
#
_symmetry.space_group_name_H-M   'P 1'
#
loop_
_entity.id
_entity.type
_entity.pdbx_description
1 polymer ?
#
loop_
_entity_poly.entity_id
_entity_poly.type
_entity_poly.pdbx_seq_one_letter_code
_entity_poly.pdbx_strand_id
1 'polypeptide(L)'
;MKNSSRELCSCTRPRVLEFLIHCAQELDVSPMVKYSALTLFAERFYPSLSRFQDDRIKENWLLHPMTESNLQLFALTSLWISSKMHDSPPLSVKCLKSFGDKFIKDQHFTARDLLEAEMVLMQVLEFKIGTLNIAFTHLEELLIQLKGVAQIGEYVKLGDCLDIMDILYEKEETMVLYNSPCSLAASVLVVAYVIMVPKQRWEFPILPWVKFVTLCEEEDILNSVRNILRQILEPQAM
;
A
#
# COMPACT_ATOMS: atom_id res chain seq x y z
N MET A 1 27.06 -25.80 16.97
CA MET A 1 26.41 -25.85 15.64
C MET A 1 25.55 -24.61 15.51
N LYS A 2 25.90 -23.71 14.57
CA LYS A 2 25.15 -22.50 14.26
C LYS A 2 23.84 -22.91 13.60
N ASN A 3 22.69 -22.71 14.27
CA ASN A 3 21.41 -22.75 13.59
C ASN A 3 21.08 -21.32 13.13
N SER A 4 21.04 -21.19 11.81
CA SER A 4 20.95 -19.96 11.05
C SER A 4 19.52 -19.44 11.10
N SER A 5 19.21 -18.56 12.05
CA SER A 5 18.09 -17.63 11.91
C SER A 5 18.39 -16.77 10.68
N ARG A 6 17.84 -17.11 9.51
CA ARG A 6 17.87 -16.19 8.37
C ARG A 6 16.91 -15.06 8.73
N GLU A 7 17.45 -14.00 9.32
CA GLU A 7 16.82 -12.70 9.34
C GLU A 7 16.35 -12.41 7.90
N LEU A 8 15.09 -12.01 7.75
CA LEU A 8 14.59 -11.53 6.47
C LEU A 8 15.53 -10.41 6.01
N CYS A 9 16.07 -10.49 4.78
CA CYS A 9 16.91 -9.41 4.24
C CYS A 9 16.12 -8.10 4.31
N SER A 10 16.76 -6.99 4.68
CA SER A 10 16.16 -5.64 4.62
C SER A 10 15.55 -5.33 3.24
N CYS A 11 16.09 -5.97 2.20
CA CYS A 11 15.62 -5.87 0.83
C CYS A 11 14.31 -6.64 0.50
N THR A 12 13.83 -7.52 1.40
CA THR A 12 12.70 -8.43 1.08
C THR A 12 11.37 -7.68 1.00
N ARG A 13 11.13 -6.76 1.94
CA ARG A 13 9.87 -6.02 1.99
C ARG A 13 9.67 -5.17 0.73
N PRO A 14 10.62 -4.30 0.31
CA PRO A 14 10.46 -3.52 -0.92
C PRO A 14 10.13 -4.37 -2.14
N ARG A 15 10.84 -5.49 -2.35
CA ARG A 15 10.61 -6.40 -3.49
C ARG A 15 9.20 -7.00 -3.50
N VAL A 16 8.67 -7.37 -2.33
CA VAL A 16 7.32 -7.92 -2.24
C VAL A 16 6.25 -6.83 -2.46
N LEU A 17 6.52 -5.59 -2.06
CA LEU A 17 5.63 -4.45 -2.32
C LEU A 17 5.63 -4.06 -3.80
N GLU A 18 6.80 -4.00 -4.44
CA GLU A 18 6.94 -3.85 -5.89
C GLU A 18 6.18 -4.96 -6.63
N PHE A 19 6.33 -6.21 -6.18
CA PHE A 19 5.56 -7.35 -6.70
C PHE A 19 4.04 -7.15 -6.56
N LEU A 20 3.57 -6.68 -5.40
CA LEU A 20 2.13 -6.42 -5.17
C LEU A 20 1.62 -5.33 -6.11
N ILE A 21 2.33 -4.21 -6.20
CA ILE A 21 2.01 -3.08 -7.09
C ILE A 21 1.96 -3.54 -8.55
N HIS A 22 2.96 -4.30 -8.98
CA HIS A 22 3.02 -4.87 -10.32
C HIS A 22 1.85 -5.82 -10.60
N CYS A 23 1.52 -6.72 -9.67
CA CYS A 23 0.37 -7.61 -9.83
C CYS A 23 -0.94 -6.84 -9.90
N ALA A 24 -1.11 -5.79 -9.08
CA ALA A 24 -2.30 -4.95 -9.13
C ALA A 24 -2.48 -4.28 -10.50
N GLN A 25 -1.39 -3.78 -11.09
CA GLN A 25 -1.39 -3.19 -12.44
C GLN A 25 -1.72 -4.23 -13.52
N GLU A 26 -1.06 -5.39 -13.52
CA GLU A 26 -1.29 -6.46 -14.50
C GLU A 26 -2.69 -7.09 -14.38
N LEU A 27 -3.29 -7.08 -13.19
CA LEU A 27 -4.66 -7.51 -12.95
C LEU A 27 -5.70 -6.43 -13.32
N ASP A 28 -5.27 -5.20 -13.61
CA ASP A 28 -6.12 -4.04 -13.86
C ASP A 28 -7.16 -3.82 -12.76
N VAL A 29 -6.75 -3.98 -11.49
CA VAL A 29 -7.66 -3.76 -10.35
C VAL A 29 -7.85 -2.27 -10.08
N SER A 30 -8.99 -1.92 -9.50
CA SER A 30 -9.26 -0.54 -9.11
C SER A 30 -8.24 -0.03 -8.06
N PRO A 31 -7.97 1.29 -8.02
CA PRO A 31 -7.12 1.88 -6.98
C PRO A 31 -7.57 1.51 -5.56
N MET A 32 -8.89 1.47 -5.32
CA MET A 32 -9.46 1.06 -4.03
C MET A 32 -9.00 -0.34 -3.62
N VAL A 33 -9.01 -1.31 -4.55
CA VAL A 33 -8.52 -2.68 -4.30
C VAL A 33 -7.02 -2.70 -4.05
N LYS A 34 -6.24 -1.99 -4.88
CA LYS A 34 -4.78 -1.93 -4.75
C LYS A 34 -4.35 -1.39 -3.39
N TYR A 35 -4.86 -0.22 -2.99
CA TYR A 35 -4.45 0.42 -1.74
C TYR A 35 -5.02 -0.27 -0.51
N SER A 36 -6.21 -0.87 -0.61
CA SER A 36 -6.71 -1.78 0.44
C SER A 36 -5.77 -2.97 0.65
N ALA A 37 -5.29 -3.57 -0.43
CA ALA A 37 -4.37 -4.71 -0.37
C ALA A 37 -3.01 -4.32 0.20
N LEU A 38 -2.48 -3.17 -0.22
CA LEU A 38 -1.23 -2.62 0.33
C LEU A 38 -1.36 -2.35 1.84
N THR A 39 -2.45 -1.76 2.31
CA THR A 39 -2.67 -1.57 3.75
C THR A 39 -2.81 -2.91 4.49
N LEU A 40 -3.60 -3.86 3.98
CA LEU A 40 -3.74 -5.18 4.59
C LEU A 40 -2.39 -5.91 4.70
N PHE A 41 -1.57 -5.82 3.66
CA PHE A 41 -0.29 -6.50 3.59
C PHE A 41 0.82 -5.75 4.35
N ALA A 42 1.17 -4.55 3.91
CA ALA A 42 2.38 -3.82 4.29
C ALA A 42 2.32 -3.20 5.69
N GLU A 43 1.14 -2.68 6.04
CA GLU A 43 0.92 -1.94 7.28
C GLU A 43 0.42 -2.85 8.41
N ARG A 44 -0.21 -3.98 8.07
CA ARG A 44 -0.91 -4.81 9.05
C ARG A 44 -0.39 -6.24 9.14
N PHE A 45 -0.42 -7.00 8.05
CA PHE A 45 0.00 -8.39 8.06
C PHE A 45 1.50 -8.50 8.31
N TYR A 46 2.33 -7.80 7.52
CA TYR A 46 3.78 -7.88 7.56
C TYR A 46 4.37 -7.53 8.94
N PRO A 47 3.98 -6.41 9.61
CA PRO A 47 4.47 -6.10 10.96
C PRO A 47 4.01 -7.12 12.01
N SER A 48 2.82 -7.71 11.83
CA SER A 48 2.27 -8.69 12.78
C SER A 48 3.04 -10.01 12.79
N LEU A 49 3.74 -10.36 11.70
CA LEU A 49 4.56 -11.58 11.62
C LEU A 49 5.60 -11.70 12.72
N SER A 50 6.15 -10.57 13.20
CA SER A 50 7.10 -10.53 14.32
C SER A 50 6.51 -11.10 15.63
N ARG A 51 5.20 -10.91 15.85
CA ARG A 51 4.47 -11.41 17.04
C ARG A 51 4.19 -12.91 16.97
N PHE A 52 4.11 -13.46 15.76
CA PHE A 52 3.80 -14.86 15.51
C PHE A 52 5.03 -15.79 15.55
N GLN A 53 6.23 -15.23 15.76
CA GLN A 53 7.41 -16.01 16.13
C GLN A 53 7.31 -16.61 17.54
N ASP A 54 6.32 -16.24 18.36
CA ASP A 54 6.25 -16.67 19.77
C ASP A 54 5.16 -17.72 20.10
N ASP A 55 4.01 -17.78 19.42
CA ASP A 55 2.94 -18.71 19.84
C ASP A 55 1.96 -19.22 18.74
N ARG A 56 1.47 -20.46 18.94
CA ARG A 56 0.40 -21.26 18.26
C ARG A 56 0.24 -21.32 16.74
N ILE A 57 0.65 -20.33 15.93
CA ILE A 57 0.62 -20.41 14.44
C ILE A 57 1.95 -20.95 13.87
N LYS A 58 2.87 -21.37 14.76
CA LYS A 58 4.14 -22.01 14.43
C LYS A 58 4.02 -23.28 13.58
N GLU A 59 2.85 -23.89 13.53
CA GLU A 59 2.60 -25.11 12.76
C GLU A 59 2.17 -24.86 11.31
N ASN A 60 1.78 -23.64 10.94
CA ASN A 60 1.38 -23.39 9.56
C ASN A 60 2.61 -23.26 8.66
N TRP A 61 2.71 -24.17 7.69
CA TRP A 61 3.82 -24.27 6.74
C TRP A 61 3.98 -23.04 5.84
N LEU A 62 2.92 -22.24 5.65
CA LEU A 62 2.99 -20.97 4.92
C LEU A 62 3.71 -19.87 5.70
N LEU A 63 3.79 -19.99 7.03
CA LEU A 63 4.47 -19.02 7.89
C LEU A 63 5.86 -19.48 8.33
N HIS A 64 6.18 -20.79 8.21
CA HIS A 64 7.39 -21.37 8.76
C HIS A 64 8.02 -22.42 7.81
N PRO A 65 9.19 -22.12 7.18
CA PRO A 65 9.89 -20.84 7.17
C PRO A 65 9.19 -19.80 6.28
N MET A 66 9.18 -18.52 6.70
CA MET A 66 8.67 -17.43 5.87
C MET A 66 9.72 -17.01 4.83
N THR A 67 9.52 -17.40 3.57
CA THR A 67 10.37 -17.01 2.43
C THR A 67 9.77 -15.84 1.64
N GLU A 68 10.54 -15.28 0.70
CA GLU A 68 10.03 -14.25 -0.23
C GLU A 68 8.82 -14.77 -1.04
N SER A 69 8.84 -16.03 -1.48
CA SER A 69 7.71 -16.65 -2.19
C SER A 69 6.45 -16.78 -1.32
N ASN A 70 6.59 -17.06 -0.02
CA ASN A 70 5.45 -17.06 0.91
C ASN A 70 4.88 -15.64 1.05
N LEU A 71 5.73 -14.63 1.16
CA LEU A 71 5.30 -13.24 1.25
C LEU A 71 4.61 -12.76 -0.04
N GLN A 72 5.12 -13.14 -1.21
CA GLN A 72 4.48 -12.90 -2.50
C GLN A 72 3.09 -13.57 -2.59
N LEU A 73 2.94 -14.79 -2.07
CA LEU A 73 1.63 -15.45 -1.96
C LEU A 73 0.67 -14.63 -1.09
N PHE A 74 1.11 -14.15 0.08
CA PHE A 74 0.29 -13.31 0.96
C PHE A 74 -0.02 -11.93 0.34
N ALA A 75 0.88 -11.37 -0.46
CA ALA A 75 0.62 -10.16 -1.23
C ALA A 75 -0.49 -10.37 -2.28
N LEU A 76 -0.43 -11.45 -3.09
CA LEU A 76 -1.51 -11.82 -4.01
C LEU A 76 -2.84 -12.08 -3.26
N THR A 77 -2.76 -12.75 -2.11
CA THR A 77 -3.93 -13.03 -1.27
C THR A 77 -4.55 -11.74 -0.74
N SER A 78 -3.74 -10.73 -0.41
CA SER A 78 -4.23 -9.42 0.03
C SER A 78 -5.00 -8.68 -1.07
N LEU A 79 -4.56 -8.80 -2.33
CA LEU A 79 -5.30 -8.34 -3.50
C LEU A 79 -6.62 -9.11 -3.66
N TRP A 80 -6.60 -10.42 -3.40
CA TRP A 80 -7.82 -11.23 -3.46
C TRP A 80 -8.89 -10.74 -2.49
N ILE A 81 -8.51 -10.63 -1.21
CA ILE A 81 -9.41 -10.23 -0.13
C ILE A 81 -9.94 -8.83 -0.42
N SER A 82 -9.07 -7.92 -0.87
CA SER A 82 -9.47 -6.56 -1.22
C SER A 82 -10.45 -6.54 -2.40
N SER A 83 -10.25 -7.37 -3.43
CA SER A 83 -11.22 -7.49 -4.53
C SER A 83 -12.57 -8.03 -4.06
N LYS A 84 -12.60 -8.96 -3.09
CA LYS A 84 -13.85 -9.46 -2.48
C LYS A 84 -14.60 -8.38 -1.69
N MET A 85 -13.88 -7.38 -1.17
CA MET A 85 -14.47 -6.29 -0.42
C MET A 85 -15.07 -5.20 -1.31
N HIS A 86 -14.47 -4.94 -2.47
CA HIS A 86 -14.76 -3.73 -3.26
C HIS A 86 -15.28 -4.00 -4.67
N ASP A 87 -14.92 -5.12 -5.28
CA ASP A 87 -15.30 -5.43 -6.66
C ASP A 87 -16.48 -6.41 -6.74
N SER A 88 -17.22 -6.31 -7.84
CA SER A 88 -18.25 -7.29 -8.21
C SER A 88 -18.22 -7.51 -9.74
N PRO A 89 -17.81 -8.68 -10.24
CA PRO A 89 -17.33 -9.85 -9.48
C PRO A 89 -15.90 -9.68 -8.94
N PRO A 90 -15.55 -10.32 -7.81
CA PRO A 90 -14.18 -10.31 -7.30
C PRO A 90 -13.24 -11.18 -8.14
N LEU A 91 -11.94 -11.03 -7.92
CA LEU A 91 -10.92 -11.87 -8.56
C LEU A 91 -11.18 -13.35 -8.25
N SER A 92 -11.00 -14.21 -9.26
CA SER A 92 -11.17 -15.65 -9.08
C SER A 92 -9.88 -16.30 -8.57
N VAL A 93 -10.02 -17.38 -7.79
CA VAL A 93 -8.86 -18.18 -7.35
C VAL A 93 -8.03 -18.72 -8.54
N LYS A 94 -8.68 -18.96 -9.69
CA LYS A 94 -8.01 -19.38 -10.93
C LYS A 94 -7.10 -18.28 -11.48
N CYS A 95 -7.56 -17.03 -11.44
CA CYS A 95 -6.76 -15.87 -11.84
C CYS A 95 -5.54 -15.73 -10.92
N LEU A 96 -5.74 -15.77 -9.61
CA LEU A 96 -4.63 -15.72 -8.64
C LEU A 96 -3.62 -16.84 -8.82
N LYS A 97 -4.10 -18.07 -9.05
CA LYS A 97 -3.25 -19.21 -9.34
C LYS A 97 -2.37 -18.96 -10.57
N SER A 98 -2.95 -18.45 -11.66
CA SER A 98 -2.19 -18.14 -12.87
C SER A 98 -1.14 -17.04 -12.66
N PHE A 99 -1.42 -16.05 -11.81
CA PHE A 99 -0.45 -15.02 -11.43
C PHE A 99 0.66 -15.57 -10.55
N GLY A 100 0.33 -16.40 -9.57
CA GLY A 100 1.30 -17.14 -8.77
C GLY A 100 2.25 -17.96 -9.65
N ASP A 101 1.72 -18.71 -10.62
CA ASP A 101 2.52 -19.51 -11.55
C ASP A 101 3.39 -18.68 -12.50
N LYS A 102 2.92 -17.48 -12.89
CA LYS A 102 3.64 -16.59 -13.80
C LYS A 102 4.81 -15.88 -13.09
N PHE A 103 4.60 -15.42 -11.85
CA PHE A 103 5.50 -14.46 -11.22
C PHE A 103 6.26 -14.99 -9.99
N ILE A 104 5.75 -15.99 -9.27
CA ILE A 104 6.44 -16.59 -8.13
C ILE A 104 7.30 -17.76 -8.63
N LYS A 105 8.62 -17.59 -8.63
CA LYS A 105 9.55 -18.51 -9.31
C LYS A 105 10.04 -19.65 -8.43
N ASP A 106 10.22 -19.43 -7.14
CA ASP A 106 10.90 -20.40 -6.27
C ASP A 106 9.96 -21.47 -5.70
N GLN A 107 8.64 -21.25 -5.80
CA GLN A 107 7.63 -22.15 -5.25
C GLN A 107 6.32 -22.13 -6.04
N HIS A 108 5.80 -23.32 -6.36
CA HIS A 108 4.48 -23.48 -6.96
C HIS A 108 3.41 -23.68 -5.89
N PHE A 109 2.48 -22.74 -5.79
CA PHE A 109 1.34 -22.82 -4.88
C PHE A 109 0.10 -23.35 -5.60
N THR A 110 -0.61 -24.29 -4.99
CA THR A 110 -1.88 -24.82 -5.48
C THR A 110 -3.06 -23.87 -5.19
N ALA A 111 -4.22 -24.14 -5.78
CA ALA A 111 -5.44 -23.40 -5.43
C ALA A 111 -5.85 -23.61 -3.96
N ARG A 112 -5.50 -24.77 -3.37
CA ARG A 112 -5.71 -25.04 -1.95
C ARG A 112 -4.80 -24.15 -1.08
N ASP A 113 -3.56 -23.95 -1.50
CA ASP A 113 -2.60 -23.12 -0.74
C ASP A 113 -3.02 -21.65 -0.75
N LEU A 114 -3.62 -21.15 -1.85
CA LEU A 114 -4.23 -19.82 -1.90
C LEU A 114 -5.41 -19.66 -0.94
N LEU A 115 -6.28 -20.66 -0.84
CA LEU A 115 -7.39 -20.67 0.13
C LEU A 115 -6.87 -20.73 1.57
N GLU A 116 -5.82 -21.51 1.81
CA GLU A 116 -5.16 -21.58 3.11
C GLU A 116 -4.49 -20.25 3.46
N ALA A 117 -3.80 -19.61 2.51
CA ALA A 117 -3.20 -18.30 2.69
C ALA A 117 -4.24 -17.23 3.03
N GLU A 118 -5.43 -17.25 2.40
CA GLU A 118 -6.54 -16.37 2.76
C GLU A 118 -6.92 -16.55 4.24
N MET A 119 -7.13 -17.79 4.66
CA MET A 119 -7.49 -18.09 6.05
C MET A 119 -6.40 -17.67 7.04
N VAL A 120 -5.14 -17.96 6.74
CA VAL A 120 -3.99 -17.60 7.58
C VAL A 120 -3.86 -16.08 7.68
N LEU A 121 -3.97 -15.36 6.56
CA LEU A 121 -3.91 -13.90 6.54
C LEU A 121 -5.02 -13.30 7.40
N MET A 122 -6.25 -13.77 7.24
CA MET A 122 -7.38 -13.32 8.07
C MET A 122 -7.15 -13.60 9.55
N GLN A 123 -6.61 -14.77 9.91
CA GLN A 123 -6.29 -15.12 11.30
C GLN A 123 -5.20 -14.23 11.89
N VAL A 124 -4.12 -13.98 11.15
CA VAL A 124 -3.03 -13.07 11.54
C VAL A 124 -3.56 -11.66 11.77
N LEU A 125 -4.54 -11.23 10.97
CA LEU A 125 -5.21 -9.93 11.11
C LEU A 125 -6.37 -9.93 12.12
N GLU A 126 -6.59 -11.02 12.87
CA GLU A 126 -7.72 -11.20 13.80
C GLU A 126 -9.07 -10.91 13.15
N PHE A 127 -9.22 -11.20 11.85
CA PHE A 127 -10.40 -10.94 11.03
C PHE A 127 -10.79 -9.44 10.92
N LYS A 128 -9.93 -8.52 11.36
CA LYS A 128 -10.20 -7.07 11.34
C LYS A 128 -9.98 -6.44 9.98
N ILE A 129 -10.44 -7.03 8.87
CA ILE A 129 -10.04 -6.62 7.51
C ILE A 129 -10.63 -5.29 6.99
N GLY A 130 -11.32 -4.49 7.81
CA GLY A 130 -11.94 -3.23 7.37
C GLY A 130 -10.92 -2.23 6.80
N THR A 131 -11.28 -1.62 5.66
CA THR A 131 -10.44 -0.67 4.89
C THR A 131 -11.06 0.72 4.80
N LEU A 132 -11.99 1.07 5.70
CA LEU A 132 -12.67 2.36 5.70
C LEU A 132 -11.75 3.55 6.02
N ASN A 133 -10.60 3.29 6.64
CA ASN A 133 -9.63 4.31 7.03
C ASN A 133 -8.27 4.06 6.39
N ILE A 134 -8.23 4.12 5.05
CA ILE A 134 -6.98 4.06 4.27
C ILE A 134 -6.71 5.41 3.61
N ALA A 135 -5.43 5.71 3.37
CA ALA A 135 -5.02 7.01 2.84
C ALA A 135 -5.64 7.31 1.46
N PHE A 136 -5.80 6.27 0.63
CA PHE A 136 -6.43 6.41 -0.68
C PHE A 136 -7.85 6.99 -0.61
N THR A 137 -8.70 6.51 0.31
CA THR A 137 -10.09 6.99 0.45
C THR A 137 -10.12 8.48 0.78
N HIS A 138 -9.28 8.92 1.73
CA HIS A 138 -9.17 10.32 2.10
C HIS A 138 -8.62 11.16 0.94
N LEU A 139 -7.65 10.64 0.19
CA LEU A 139 -7.05 11.34 -0.95
C LEU A 139 -8.05 11.55 -2.08
N GLU A 140 -8.83 10.51 -2.42
CA GLU A 140 -9.86 10.59 -3.44
C GLU A 140 -10.93 11.62 -3.07
N GLU A 141 -11.39 11.58 -1.81
CA GLU A 141 -12.36 12.55 -1.30
C GLU A 141 -11.80 13.99 -1.36
N LEU A 142 -10.58 14.21 -0.86
CA LEU A 142 -9.93 15.52 -0.92
C LEU A 142 -9.77 16.01 -2.35
N LEU A 143 -9.40 15.13 -3.30
CA LEU A 143 -9.25 15.52 -4.69
C LEU A 143 -10.60 15.94 -5.32
N ILE A 144 -11.68 15.21 -5.02
CA ILE A 144 -13.04 15.57 -5.45
C ILE A 144 -13.41 16.94 -4.87
N GLN A 145 -13.17 17.18 -3.59
CA GLN A 145 -13.46 18.45 -2.94
C GLN A 145 -12.64 19.59 -3.53
N LEU A 146 -11.33 19.39 -3.79
CA LEU A 146 -10.45 20.40 -4.39
C LEU A 146 -11.01 20.88 -5.75
N LYS A 147 -11.40 19.93 -6.61
CA LYS A 147 -12.01 20.23 -7.92
C LYS A 147 -13.36 20.95 -7.78
N GLY A 148 -14.11 20.65 -6.73
CA GLY A 148 -15.35 21.35 -6.40
C GLY A 148 -15.17 22.79 -5.94
N VAL A 149 -14.06 23.11 -5.26
CA VAL A 149 -13.83 24.44 -4.69
C VAL A 149 -12.90 25.33 -5.52
N ALA A 150 -12.10 24.76 -6.42
CA ALA A 150 -11.13 25.52 -7.20
C ALA A 150 -10.84 24.89 -8.57
N GLN A 151 -10.96 25.70 -9.63
CA GLN A 151 -10.69 25.27 -11.01
C GLN A 151 -9.24 24.79 -11.19
N ILE A 152 -8.30 25.27 -10.37
CA ILE A 152 -6.91 24.78 -10.39
C ILE A 152 -6.80 23.29 -10.03
N GLY A 153 -7.82 22.71 -9.39
CA GLY A 153 -7.85 21.30 -9.01
C GLY A 153 -7.83 20.37 -10.23
N GLU A 154 -8.23 20.87 -11.40
CA GLU A 154 -8.18 20.10 -12.65
C GLU A 154 -6.76 19.80 -13.14
N TYR A 155 -5.75 20.54 -12.66
CA TYR A 155 -4.34 20.23 -12.93
C TYR A 155 -3.85 19.02 -12.15
N VAL A 156 -4.48 18.69 -11.02
CA VAL A 156 -4.12 17.55 -10.18
C VAL A 156 -4.96 16.35 -10.63
N LYS A 157 -4.33 15.40 -11.31
CA LYS A 157 -5.03 14.17 -11.73
C LYS A 157 -4.89 13.11 -10.66
N LEU A 158 -5.88 12.24 -10.57
CA LEU A 158 -5.84 11.12 -9.64
C LEU A 158 -4.59 10.26 -9.88
N GLY A 159 -4.30 9.94 -11.15
CA GLY A 159 -3.11 9.15 -11.54
C GLY A 159 -1.80 9.69 -10.98
N ASP A 160 -1.58 11.01 -11.08
CA ASP A 160 -0.38 11.66 -10.53
C ASP A 160 -0.26 11.46 -9.00
N CYS A 161 -1.39 11.50 -8.28
CA CYS A 161 -1.42 11.22 -6.85
C CYS A 161 -1.17 9.74 -6.55
N LEU A 162 -1.65 8.82 -7.40
CA LEU A 162 -1.40 7.38 -7.24
C LEU A 162 0.08 7.05 -7.48
N ASP A 163 0.73 7.69 -8.45
CA ASP A 163 2.16 7.52 -8.69
C ASP A 163 2.98 7.96 -7.46
N ILE A 164 2.59 9.05 -6.82
CA ILE A 164 3.20 9.48 -5.55
C ILE A 164 2.97 8.42 -4.46
N MET A 165 1.73 7.91 -4.30
CA MET A 165 1.44 6.88 -3.30
C MET A 165 2.23 5.58 -3.56
N ASP A 166 2.40 5.15 -4.81
CA ASP A 166 3.19 3.96 -5.16
C ASP A 166 4.64 4.10 -4.70
N ILE A 167 5.28 5.25 -5.01
CA ILE A 167 6.63 5.57 -4.54
C ILE A 167 6.72 5.46 -3.01
N LEU A 168 5.67 5.90 -2.30
CA LEU A 168 5.64 5.82 -0.85
C LEU A 168 5.54 4.39 -0.33
N TYR A 169 4.87 3.48 -1.03
CA TYR A 169 4.83 2.07 -0.62
C TYR A 169 6.13 1.34 -0.94
N GLU A 170 6.83 1.72 -2.01
CA GLU A 170 8.11 1.11 -2.40
C GLU A 170 9.25 1.42 -1.41
N LYS A 171 9.27 2.63 -0.84
CA LYS A 171 10.37 3.10 0.02
C LYS A 171 10.15 2.77 1.50
N GLU A 172 11.04 1.99 2.11
CA GLU A 172 10.92 1.51 3.49
C GLU A 172 10.88 2.65 4.56
N GLU A 173 11.49 3.81 4.26
CA GLU A 173 11.56 4.96 5.17
C GLU A 173 10.22 5.67 5.43
N THR A 174 9.17 5.35 4.66
CA THR A 174 7.86 6.01 4.74
C THR A 174 6.94 5.42 5.80
N MET A 175 7.33 4.34 6.50
CA MET A 175 6.46 3.69 7.49
C MET A 175 5.93 4.66 8.57
N VAL A 176 6.70 5.67 8.93
CA VAL A 176 6.29 6.71 9.89
C VAL A 176 5.13 7.58 9.35
N LEU A 177 5.04 7.74 8.03
CA LEU A 177 4.02 8.57 7.37
C LEU A 177 2.62 7.92 7.39
N TYR A 178 2.54 6.59 7.56
CA TYR A 178 1.26 5.87 7.58
C TYR A 178 0.56 5.89 8.95
N ASN A 179 1.14 6.54 9.97
CA ASN A 179 0.53 6.64 11.30
C ASN A 179 -0.82 7.40 11.29
N SER A 180 -1.03 8.26 10.29
CA SER A 180 -2.30 8.96 10.07
C SER A 180 -2.67 8.93 8.58
N PRO A 181 -3.59 8.04 8.15
CA PRO A 181 -4.04 7.94 6.76
C PRO A 181 -4.54 9.27 6.18
N CYS A 182 -5.25 10.08 6.98
CA CYS A 182 -5.77 11.38 6.57
C CYS A 182 -4.64 12.42 6.38
N SER A 183 -3.66 12.45 7.29
CA SER A 183 -2.49 13.34 7.16
C SER A 183 -1.64 12.96 5.94
N LEU A 184 -1.47 11.65 5.69
CA LEU A 184 -0.78 11.16 4.50
C LEU A 184 -1.49 11.59 3.22
N ALA A 185 -2.82 11.41 3.15
CA ALA A 185 -3.62 11.83 2.01
C ALA A 185 -3.51 13.34 1.73
N ALA A 186 -3.62 14.17 2.77
CA ALA A 186 -3.41 15.62 2.67
C ALA A 186 -2.02 15.95 2.14
N SER A 187 -0.99 15.26 2.66
CA SER A 187 0.40 15.47 2.26
C SER A 187 0.63 15.09 0.79
N VAL A 188 0.12 13.94 0.35
CA VAL A 188 0.17 13.51 -1.05
C VAL A 188 -0.51 14.55 -1.96
N LEU A 189 -1.68 15.06 -1.58
CA LEU A 189 -2.37 16.08 -2.36
C LEU A 189 -1.59 17.39 -2.45
N VAL A 190 -0.98 17.85 -1.35
CA VAL A 190 -0.12 19.04 -1.34
C VAL A 190 1.09 18.84 -2.23
N VAL A 191 1.74 17.67 -2.19
CA VAL A 191 2.86 17.33 -3.07
C VAL A 191 2.43 17.33 -4.53
N ALA A 192 1.32 16.66 -4.86
CA ALA A 192 0.78 16.61 -6.21
C ALA A 192 0.46 18.02 -6.73
N TYR A 193 -0.12 18.88 -5.89
CA TYR A 193 -0.36 20.28 -6.24
C TYR A 193 0.94 21.04 -6.54
N VAL A 194 1.96 20.89 -5.69
CA VAL A 194 3.26 21.57 -5.85
C VAL A 194 4.00 21.10 -7.11
N ILE A 195 3.88 19.83 -7.49
CA ILE A 195 4.56 19.30 -8.67
C ILE A 195 3.79 19.61 -9.96
N MET A 196 2.46 19.45 -9.94
CA MET A 196 1.64 19.46 -11.16
C MET A 196 1.08 20.83 -11.52
N VAL A 197 0.85 21.71 -10.54
CA VAL A 197 0.28 23.04 -10.81
C VAL A 197 1.39 24.01 -11.21
N PRO A 198 1.29 24.71 -12.35
CA PRO A 198 2.26 25.72 -12.75
C PRO A 198 2.37 26.82 -11.68
N LYS A 199 3.61 27.21 -11.33
CA LYS A 199 3.88 28.21 -10.28
C LYS A 199 3.15 29.55 -10.51
N GLN A 200 2.92 29.92 -11.76
CA GLN A 200 2.20 31.15 -12.13
C GLN A 200 0.70 31.09 -11.76
N ARG A 201 0.17 29.91 -11.43
CA ARG A 201 -1.23 29.66 -11.08
C ARG A 201 -1.42 29.18 -9.64
N TRP A 202 -0.41 29.37 -8.77
CA TRP A 202 -0.49 29.06 -7.34
C TRP A 202 -1.30 30.10 -6.57
N GLU A 203 -2.54 30.32 -6.99
CA GLU A 203 -3.45 31.27 -6.36
C GLU A 203 -4.26 30.62 -5.24
N PHE A 204 -4.42 29.29 -5.27
CA PHE A 204 -5.18 28.55 -4.27
C PHE A 204 -4.33 28.22 -3.04
N PRO A 205 -4.79 28.54 -1.81
CA PRO A 205 -4.06 28.27 -0.59
C PRO A 205 -4.19 26.80 -0.17
N ILE A 206 -3.52 25.90 -0.91
CA ILE A 206 -3.67 24.44 -0.74
C ILE A 206 -3.40 23.98 0.69
N LEU A 207 -2.33 24.49 1.33
CA LEU A 207 -1.93 24.06 2.68
C LEU A 207 -2.94 24.50 3.77
N PRO A 208 -3.33 25.79 3.86
CA PRO A 208 -4.42 26.21 4.74
C PRO A 208 -5.74 25.47 4.47
N TRP A 209 -6.05 25.19 3.20
CA TRP A 209 -7.28 24.50 2.82
C TRP A 209 -7.29 23.03 3.27
N VAL A 210 -6.22 22.25 3.02
CA VAL A 210 -6.18 20.85 3.48
C VAL A 210 -6.23 20.77 4.99
N LYS A 211 -5.56 21.68 5.71
CA LYS A 211 -5.64 21.77 7.18
C LYS A 211 -7.06 22.01 7.65
N PHE A 212 -7.77 22.93 7.00
CA PHE A 212 -9.16 23.23 7.33
C PHE A 212 -10.09 22.02 7.12
N VAL A 213 -9.93 21.30 6.00
CA VAL A 213 -10.79 20.16 5.64
C VAL A 213 -10.48 18.92 6.48
N THR A 214 -9.20 18.63 6.75
CA THR A 214 -8.80 17.40 7.43
C THR A 214 -8.63 17.54 8.94
N LEU A 215 -8.53 18.78 9.43
CA LEU A 215 -8.16 19.11 10.81
C LEU A 215 -6.80 18.54 11.24
N CYS A 216 -5.96 18.12 10.29
CA CYS A 216 -4.62 17.63 10.58
C CYS A 216 -3.70 18.80 10.96
N GLU A 217 -2.73 18.52 11.84
CA GLU A 217 -1.72 19.50 12.20
C GLU A 217 -0.86 19.88 11.00
N GLU A 218 -0.67 21.18 10.81
CA GLU A 218 0.05 21.72 9.65
C GLU A 218 1.52 21.26 9.65
N GLU A 219 2.13 21.14 10.83
CA GLU A 219 3.50 20.67 11.00
C GLU A 219 3.65 19.20 10.56
N ASP A 220 2.67 18.35 10.86
CA ASP A 220 2.67 16.94 10.45
C ASP A 220 2.57 16.80 8.93
N ILE A 221 1.70 17.61 8.32
CA ILE A 221 1.56 17.68 6.86
C ILE A 221 2.88 18.16 6.24
N LEU A 222 3.46 19.26 6.74
CA LEU A 222 4.69 19.84 6.19
C LEU A 222 5.88 18.89 6.30
N ASN A 223 6.02 18.19 7.43
CA ASN A 223 7.09 17.21 7.61
C ASN A 223 6.92 16.03 6.64
N SER A 224 5.69 15.55 6.46
CA SER A 224 5.38 14.52 5.47
C SER A 224 5.67 14.99 4.04
N VAL A 225 5.20 16.18 3.65
CA VAL A 225 5.46 16.80 2.33
C VAL A 225 6.96 16.90 2.04
N ARG A 226 7.77 17.37 3.00
CA ARG A 226 9.23 17.46 2.85
C ARG A 226 9.86 16.09 2.62
N ASN A 227 9.44 15.08 3.38
CA ASN A 227 9.93 13.71 3.24
C ASN A 227 9.56 13.10 1.88
N ILE A 228 8.30 13.28 1.45
CA ILE A 228 7.82 12.80 0.14
C ILE A 228 8.59 13.48 -0.99
N LEU A 229 8.72 14.82 -0.97
CA LEU A 229 9.46 15.56 -1.99
C LEU A 229 10.92 15.15 -2.05
N ARG A 230 11.57 14.94 -0.90
CA ARG A 230 12.93 14.41 -0.85
C ARG A 230 13.03 13.08 -1.59
N GLN A 231 12.08 12.18 -1.36
CA GLN A 231 12.07 10.88 -2.02
C GLN A 231 11.80 10.94 -3.53
N ILE A 232 10.98 11.88 -3.99
CA ILE A 232 10.70 12.05 -5.42
C ILE A 232 11.88 12.72 -6.15
N LEU A 233 12.56 13.66 -5.48
CA LEU A 233 13.58 14.51 -6.09
C LEU A 233 15.02 13.98 -5.92
N GLU A 234 15.27 13.11 -4.94
CA GLU A 234 16.59 12.49 -4.78
C GLU A 234 16.91 11.58 -5.97
N PRO A 235 18.07 11.75 -6.64
CA PRO A 235 18.48 10.86 -7.71
C PRO A 235 18.62 9.45 -7.13
N GLN A 236 17.98 8.46 -7.77
CA GLN A 236 18.30 7.06 -7.49
C GLN A 236 19.77 6.86 -7.83
N ALA A 237 20.61 6.65 -6.81
CA ALA A 237 22.01 6.33 -7.00
C ALA A 237 22.07 5.02 -7.80
N MET A 238 22.53 5.14 -9.05
CA MET A 238 22.73 4.05 -10.00
C MET A 238 23.95 3.22 -9.61
#